data_AF-A0A7J3QZX6-F1
#
_entry.id   AF-A0A7J3QZX6-F1
#
_cell.length_a   1.000
_cell.length_b   1.000
_cell.length_c   1.000
_cell.angle_alpha   90.00
_cell.angle_beta   90.00
_cell.angle_gamma   90.00
#
_symmetry.space_group_name_H-M   'P 1'
#
loop_
_entity.id
_entity.type
_entity.pdbx_description
1 polymer ?
#
loop_
_entity_poly.entity_id
_entity_poly.type
_entity_poly.pdbx_seq_one_letter_code
_entity_poly.pdbx_strand_id
1 'polypeptide(L)'
;MLFFLFCIAFAYADDESIIYDPDLTQPESYWLSIGWTHGNGSWGSKIIDGIAYLCVNDLNDTGWTGAKIQQGTMPHNWSRSHPLRINPIVNSTTNFKIKVRLRLSNVTFNTAVNETWVNVGVSLWMQRPNTDWNSSDPQLEVGLKIFWLRNGEPQHNPVHFPGDLGNDYHSLFDVYNESASDIGKWVEIEFNTQPYTSQALEHWKIEFATLWNVEVYLETKGGAGSLEVDYVQICLDQPIPEFTNHAFILVLLAVSTILTFKLMMRRPEKQS
;
A
#
# COMPACT_ATOMS: atom_id res chain seq x y z
N MET A 1 -22.48 4.37 -40.61
CA MET A 1 -23.12 4.34 -39.28
C MET A 1 -22.54 3.22 -38.38
N LEU A 2 -21.25 2.89 -38.50
CA LEU A 2 -20.55 1.93 -37.62
C LEU A 2 -19.40 2.59 -36.83
N PHE A 3 -19.14 3.87 -37.07
CA PHE A 3 -18.03 4.61 -36.47
C PHE A 3 -18.40 5.30 -35.14
N PHE A 4 -19.69 5.30 -34.76
CA PHE A 4 -20.20 5.98 -33.56
C PHE A 4 -20.28 5.09 -32.32
N LEU A 5 -19.96 3.81 -32.43
CA LEU A 5 -19.86 2.87 -31.30
C LEU A 5 -18.42 2.73 -30.75
N PHE A 6 -17.48 3.54 -31.28
CA PHE A 6 -16.05 3.44 -30.97
C PHE A 6 -15.59 4.30 -29.78
N CYS A 7 -16.50 4.99 -29.09
CA CYS A 7 -16.15 5.90 -27.99
C CYS A 7 -16.61 5.44 -26.60
N ILE A 8 -17.17 4.24 -26.45
CA ILE A 8 -17.72 3.76 -25.17
C ILE A 8 -17.06 2.43 -24.79
N ALA A 9 -15.75 2.47 -24.50
CA ALA A 9 -15.08 1.41 -23.74
C ALA A 9 -13.79 1.89 -23.05
N PHE A 10 -13.55 3.20 -22.98
CA PHE A 10 -12.71 3.76 -21.92
C PHE A 10 -13.65 4.12 -20.78
N ALA A 11 -14.20 3.09 -20.13
CA ALA A 11 -14.69 3.27 -18.79
C ALA A 11 -13.45 3.59 -17.97
N TYR A 12 -13.27 4.87 -17.71
CA TYR A 12 -12.43 5.41 -16.66
C TYR A 12 -12.62 4.55 -15.41
N ALA A 13 -11.64 3.71 -15.10
CA ALA A 13 -11.48 3.13 -13.77
C ALA A 13 -10.70 4.13 -12.92
N ASP A 14 -11.17 5.38 -12.87
CA ASP A 14 -10.71 6.30 -11.84
C ASP A 14 -11.33 5.78 -10.54
N ASP A 15 -10.49 5.49 -9.56
CA ASP A 15 -10.80 5.20 -8.16
C ASP A 15 -11.03 3.73 -7.74
N GLU A 16 -10.85 2.71 -8.59
CA GLU A 16 -10.86 1.34 -8.04
C GLU A 16 -9.61 1.11 -7.17
N SER A 17 -9.84 0.91 -5.87
CA SER A 17 -8.75 0.66 -4.95
C SER A 17 -8.15 -0.72 -5.18
N ILE A 18 -6.82 -0.82 -5.15
CA ILE A 18 -6.10 -2.10 -5.25
C ILE A 18 -6.25 -2.95 -3.99
N ILE A 19 -6.83 -2.39 -2.93
CA ILE A 19 -7.22 -3.10 -1.71
C ILE A 19 -8.74 -3.31 -1.66
N TYR A 20 -9.16 -4.42 -1.08
CA TYR A 20 -10.56 -4.66 -0.73
C TYR A 20 -10.96 -3.89 0.53
N ASP A 21 -12.23 -3.50 0.59
CA ASP A 21 -12.86 -2.91 1.79
C ASP A 21 -12.07 -1.74 2.40
N PRO A 22 -11.85 -0.64 1.64
CA PRO A 22 -11.09 0.51 2.13
C PRO A 22 -11.70 1.16 3.38
N ASP A 23 -13.02 1.02 3.54
CA ASP A 23 -13.82 1.55 4.67
C ASP A 23 -13.95 0.57 5.85
N LEU A 24 -13.22 -0.56 5.82
CA LEU A 24 -13.07 -1.49 6.94
C LEU A 24 -14.40 -2.12 7.46
N THR A 25 -15.40 -2.24 6.60
CA THR A 25 -16.75 -2.74 6.94
C THR A 25 -16.88 -4.26 6.93
N GLN A 26 -15.92 -4.96 6.31
CA GLN A 26 -15.86 -6.43 6.18
C GLN A 26 -14.51 -6.98 6.65
N PRO A 27 -14.10 -6.68 7.90
CA PRO A 27 -12.74 -6.94 8.36
C PRO A 27 -12.36 -8.42 8.31
N GLU A 28 -13.25 -9.34 8.70
CA GLU A 28 -12.96 -10.78 8.69
C GLU A 28 -12.74 -11.36 7.29
N SER A 29 -13.18 -10.65 6.25
CA SER A 29 -13.01 -11.11 4.86
C SER A 29 -11.68 -10.68 4.26
N TYR A 30 -11.18 -9.50 4.64
CA TYR A 30 -10.14 -8.80 3.88
C TYR A 30 -8.93 -8.37 4.70
N TRP A 31 -9.09 -8.13 5.99
CA TRP A 31 -8.08 -7.49 6.82
C TRP A 31 -7.56 -8.45 7.89
N LEU A 32 -6.24 -8.49 8.05
CA LEU A 32 -5.63 -9.11 9.23
C LEU A 32 -5.26 -8.02 10.24
N SER A 33 -5.79 -8.14 11.45
CA SER A 33 -5.39 -7.35 12.63
C SER A 33 -4.39 -8.14 13.45
N ILE A 34 -3.15 -7.66 13.58
CA ILE A 34 -2.08 -8.38 14.27
C ILE A 34 -1.08 -7.38 14.87
N GLY A 35 -0.25 -7.85 15.79
CA GLY A 35 0.90 -7.11 16.29
C GLY A 35 2.06 -8.03 16.60
N TRP A 36 3.15 -7.44 17.04
CA TRP A 36 4.41 -8.11 17.32
C TRP A 36 5.15 -7.39 18.45
N THR A 37 6.08 -8.08 19.11
CA THR A 37 6.96 -7.46 20.11
C THR A 37 8.34 -8.11 20.06
N HIS A 38 9.38 -7.30 20.14
CA HIS A 38 10.78 -7.71 20.32
C HIS A 38 11.24 -7.60 21.78
N GLY A 39 10.30 -7.68 22.73
CA GLY A 39 10.58 -7.82 24.16
C GLY A 39 9.32 -8.10 24.99
N ASN A 40 9.05 -7.29 26.02
CA ASN A 40 7.95 -7.41 26.97
C ASN A 40 6.83 -6.37 26.76
N GLY A 41 6.86 -5.62 25.66
CA GLY A 41 5.76 -4.73 25.29
C GLY A 41 4.45 -5.48 25.06
N SER A 42 3.37 -4.71 24.98
CA SER A 42 2.02 -5.23 24.72
C SER A 42 1.37 -4.49 23.58
N TRP A 43 0.51 -5.19 22.85
CA TRP A 43 -0.20 -4.64 21.71
C TRP A 43 -1.64 -5.16 21.66
N GLY A 44 -2.49 -4.41 20.96
CA GLY A 44 -3.83 -4.80 20.60
C GLY A 44 -4.17 -4.27 19.22
N SER A 45 -4.88 -5.08 18.42
CA SER A 45 -5.37 -4.69 17.10
C SER A 45 -6.73 -5.34 16.88
N LYS A 46 -7.71 -4.55 16.45
CA LYS A 46 -9.06 -5.02 16.11
C LYS A 46 -9.74 -4.03 15.18
N ILE A 47 -10.69 -4.51 14.38
CA ILE A 47 -11.57 -3.66 13.57
C ILE A 47 -13.00 -3.84 14.08
N ILE A 48 -13.67 -2.74 14.41
CA ILE A 48 -15.05 -2.73 14.91
C ILE A 48 -15.78 -1.55 14.26
N ASP A 49 -16.98 -1.81 13.73
CA ASP A 49 -17.88 -0.78 13.17
C ASP A 49 -17.21 0.14 12.14
N GLY A 50 -16.36 -0.43 11.27
CA GLY A 50 -15.67 0.34 10.22
C GLY A 50 -14.41 1.07 10.69
N ILE A 51 -13.98 0.92 11.95
CA ILE A 51 -12.77 1.58 12.48
C ILE A 51 -11.76 0.53 12.93
N ALA A 52 -10.52 0.64 12.47
CA ALA A 52 -9.41 -0.13 13.06
C ALA A 52 -8.88 0.57 14.30
N TYR A 53 -8.72 -0.18 15.38
CA TYR A 53 -8.15 0.26 16.65
C TYR A 53 -6.85 -0.49 16.88
N LEU A 54 -5.74 0.24 16.88
CA LEU A 54 -4.41 -0.26 17.23
C LEU A 54 -3.99 0.37 18.55
N CYS A 55 -3.39 -0.41 19.43
CA CYS A 55 -2.74 0.11 20.63
C CYS A 55 -1.43 -0.60 20.87
N VAL A 56 -0.46 0.17 21.35
CA VAL A 56 0.86 -0.34 21.74
C VAL A 56 1.23 0.27 23.08
N ASN A 57 1.79 -0.54 23.97
CA ASN A 57 2.42 -0.08 25.20
C ASN A 57 3.73 -0.82 25.41
N ASP A 58 4.81 -0.08 25.21
CA ASP A 58 6.21 -0.51 25.26
C ASP A 58 7.01 0.30 26.29
N LEU A 59 6.33 0.97 27.23
CA LEU A 59 6.98 1.90 28.18
C LEU A 59 8.04 1.23 29.08
N ASN A 60 7.97 -0.09 29.26
CA ASN A 60 8.89 -0.83 30.13
C ASN A 60 9.96 -1.62 29.37
N ASP A 61 10.07 -1.41 28.06
CA ASP A 61 10.90 -2.21 27.18
C ASP A 61 11.94 -1.36 26.43
N THR A 62 13.01 -2.03 26.00
CA THR A 62 14.04 -1.47 25.11
C THR A 62 13.90 -1.96 23.67
N GLY A 63 13.06 -2.98 23.44
CA GLY A 63 12.71 -3.50 22.13
C GLY A 63 11.76 -2.58 21.35
N TRP A 64 11.27 -3.09 20.22
CA TRP A 64 10.18 -2.47 19.49
C TRP A 64 8.92 -3.32 19.66
N THR A 65 7.77 -2.66 19.75
CA THR A 65 6.46 -3.31 19.75
C THR A 65 5.59 -2.63 18.73
N GLY A 66 4.81 -3.42 17.99
CA GLY A 66 3.98 -2.93 16.89
C GLY A 66 2.58 -3.53 16.89
N ALA A 67 1.62 -2.76 16.41
CA ALA A 67 0.28 -3.19 16.07
C ALA A 67 -0.06 -2.69 14.66
N LYS A 68 -0.77 -3.49 13.88
CA LYS A 68 -1.12 -3.16 12.50
C LYS A 68 -2.44 -3.77 12.05
N ILE A 69 -2.96 -3.20 10.97
CA ILE A 69 -3.86 -3.88 10.05
C ILE A 69 -3.16 -4.06 8.71
N GLN A 70 -3.39 -5.18 8.04
CA GLN A 70 -2.77 -5.46 6.75
C GLN A 70 -3.72 -6.14 5.77
N GLN A 71 -3.44 -5.91 4.48
CA GLN A 71 -3.95 -6.70 3.36
C GLN A 71 -2.77 -7.21 2.51
N GLY A 72 -2.89 -8.42 1.96
CA GLY A 72 -1.80 -9.12 1.25
C GLY A 72 -0.99 -10.06 2.14
N THR A 73 0.19 -10.43 1.66
CA THR A 73 1.10 -11.39 2.32
C THR A 73 2.41 -10.70 2.67
N MET A 74 2.81 -10.67 3.95
CA MET A 74 4.12 -10.16 4.35
C MET A 74 5.24 -11.05 3.76
N PRO A 75 6.44 -10.50 3.56
CA PRO A 75 7.58 -11.31 3.15
C PRO A 75 7.89 -12.38 4.20
N HIS A 76 8.66 -13.40 3.80
CA HIS A 76 9.15 -14.45 4.69
C HIS A 76 8.05 -15.25 5.43
N ASN A 77 6.79 -15.16 4.96
CA ASN A 77 5.62 -15.73 5.61
C ASN A 77 5.37 -15.26 7.05
N TRP A 78 5.83 -14.07 7.42
CA TRP A 78 5.60 -13.54 8.77
C TRP A 78 4.10 -13.46 9.12
N SER A 79 3.27 -13.07 8.15
CA SER A 79 1.82 -13.05 8.29
C SER A 79 1.14 -13.02 6.92
N ARG A 80 -0.12 -13.45 6.88
CA ARG A 80 -0.91 -13.52 5.64
C ARG A 80 -2.35 -13.11 5.90
N SER A 81 -2.89 -12.33 4.97
CA SER A 81 -4.29 -11.90 4.93
C SER A 81 -4.87 -12.13 3.54
N HIS A 82 -6.04 -11.58 3.24
CA HIS A 82 -6.60 -11.64 1.89
C HIS A 82 -5.63 -10.99 0.89
N PRO A 83 -5.40 -11.57 -0.30
CA PRO A 83 -4.57 -10.95 -1.32
C PRO A 83 -5.05 -9.53 -1.67
N LEU A 84 -4.13 -8.71 -2.17
CA LEU A 84 -4.51 -7.47 -2.86
C LEU A 84 -5.37 -7.82 -4.09
N ARG A 85 -6.25 -6.90 -4.54
CA ARG A 85 -7.04 -7.10 -5.78
C ARG A 85 -6.13 -7.37 -6.97
N ILE A 86 -5.01 -6.66 -6.99
CA ILE A 86 -3.95 -6.77 -7.96
C ILE A 86 -2.60 -6.65 -7.25
N ASN A 87 -1.59 -7.33 -7.77
CA ASN A 87 -0.20 -7.20 -7.34
C ASN A 87 0.56 -6.37 -8.40
N PRO A 88 0.52 -5.03 -8.33
CA PRO A 88 1.09 -4.19 -9.38
C PRO A 88 2.61 -4.29 -9.39
N ILE A 89 3.18 -4.24 -10.60
CA ILE A 89 4.60 -4.00 -10.80
C ILE A 89 4.86 -2.49 -10.64
N VAL A 90 5.73 -2.16 -9.70
CA VAL A 90 6.15 -0.81 -9.33
C VAL A 90 7.51 -0.53 -9.93
N ASN A 91 7.61 0.55 -10.70
CA ASN A 91 8.87 1.10 -11.19
C ASN A 91 8.92 2.61 -10.93
N SER A 92 9.90 3.31 -11.50
CA SER A 92 10.09 4.75 -11.31
C SER A 92 8.97 5.65 -11.88
N THR A 93 8.03 5.10 -12.65
CA THR A 93 6.88 5.85 -13.20
C THR A 93 5.54 5.41 -12.63
N THR A 94 5.49 4.27 -11.93
CA THR A 94 4.27 3.80 -11.26
C THR A 94 3.84 4.79 -10.18
N ASN A 95 2.60 5.26 -10.27
CA ASN A 95 1.99 6.14 -9.27
C ASN A 95 0.75 5.51 -8.65
N PHE A 96 0.75 5.42 -7.32
CA PHE A 96 -0.44 5.15 -6.54
C PHE A 96 -0.86 6.44 -5.84
N LYS A 97 -2.16 6.65 -5.76
CA LYS A 97 -2.75 7.63 -4.88
C LYS A 97 -3.18 6.94 -3.61
N ILE A 98 -2.59 7.33 -2.48
CA ILE A 98 -2.98 6.83 -1.16
C ILE A 98 -3.80 7.91 -0.47
N LYS A 99 -4.98 7.53 0.03
CA LYS A 99 -5.78 8.34 0.95
C LYS A 99 -5.93 7.57 2.25
N VAL A 100 -5.67 8.22 3.36
CA VAL A 100 -5.81 7.62 4.68
C VAL A 100 -6.37 8.64 5.66
N ARG A 101 -7.31 8.20 6.49
CA ARG A 101 -7.84 9.01 7.59
C ARG A 101 -7.62 8.29 8.90
N LEU A 102 -6.88 8.92 9.80
CA LEU A 102 -6.46 8.32 11.06
C LEU A 102 -6.42 9.32 12.22
N ARG A 103 -6.38 8.82 13.45
CA ARG A 103 -6.24 9.61 14.68
C ARG A 103 -5.27 8.91 15.63
N LEU A 104 -4.10 9.50 15.83
CA LEU A 104 -3.16 9.10 16.87
C LEU A 104 -3.55 9.75 18.20
N SER A 105 -3.60 8.99 19.28
CA SER A 105 -3.98 9.45 20.63
C SER A 105 -3.23 8.70 21.73
N ASN A 106 -3.39 9.15 22.98
CA ASN A 106 -2.80 8.53 24.18
C ASN A 106 -1.28 8.30 24.11
N VAL A 107 -0.58 9.22 23.42
CA VAL A 107 0.86 9.12 23.21
C VAL A 107 1.60 9.38 24.51
N THR A 108 2.47 8.44 24.91
CA THR A 108 3.33 8.55 26.09
C THR A 108 4.74 8.11 25.74
N PHE A 109 5.75 8.77 26.32
CA PHE A 109 7.15 8.44 26.16
C PHE A 109 7.77 8.13 27.53
N ASN A 110 8.55 7.06 27.65
CA ASN A 110 9.29 6.79 28.87
C ASN A 110 10.49 7.74 28.99
N THR A 111 10.43 8.68 29.92
CA THR A 111 11.49 9.66 30.15
C THR A 111 12.77 9.08 30.79
N ALA A 112 12.73 7.83 31.24
CA ALA A 112 13.88 7.16 31.87
C ALA A 112 14.82 6.47 30.85
N VAL A 113 14.41 6.35 29.59
CA VAL A 113 15.25 5.83 28.50
C VAL A 113 15.70 6.98 27.60
N ASN A 114 16.94 6.86 27.10
CA ASN A 114 17.57 7.93 26.32
C ASN A 114 16.92 8.15 24.94
N GLU A 115 16.21 7.14 24.44
CA GLU A 115 15.64 7.16 23.11
C GLU A 115 14.29 6.42 23.12
N THR A 116 13.24 7.17 22.79
CA THR A 116 11.89 6.67 22.66
C THR A 116 11.31 7.07 21.32
N TRP A 117 10.45 6.21 20.78
CA TRP A 117 9.84 6.38 19.47
C TRP A 117 8.36 6.03 19.51
N VAL A 118 7.54 6.80 18.79
CA VAL A 118 6.14 6.49 18.46
C VAL A 118 5.92 6.83 16.99
N ASN A 119 5.59 5.82 16.21
CA ASN A 119 5.64 5.85 14.75
C ASN A 119 4.30 5.36 14.19
N VAL A 120 3.75 6.09 13.24
CA VAL A 120 2.53 5.73 12.50
C VAL A 120 2.77 5.98 11.02
N GLY A 121 2.35 5.03 10.20
CA GLY A 121 2.47 5.18 8.76
C GLY A 121 1.69 4.13 7.98
N VAL A 122 1.89 4.20 6.67
CA VAL A 122 1.50 3.16 5.72
C VAL A 122 2.76 2.54 5.16
N SER A 123 2.86 1.21 5.14
CA SER A 123 3.99 0.52 4.53
C SER A 123 3.56 -0.26 3.30
N LEU A 124 4.39 -0.17 2.26
CA LEU A 124 4.27 -0.91 1.02
C LEU A 124 5.38 -1.94 0.94
N TRP A 125 5.02 -3.21 1.06
CA TRP A 125 5.93 -4.34 1.03
C TRP A 125 5.99 -4.95 -0.37
N MET A 126 7.19 -4.93 -0.97
CA MET A 126 7.39 -5.24 -2.38
C MET A 126 8.46 -6.29 -2.61
N GLN A 127 8.16 -7.25 -3.48
CA GLN A 127 9.08 -8.30 -3.91
C GLN A 127 10.05 -7.74 -4.94
N ARG A 128 11.34 -7.96 -4.70
CA ARG A 128 12.40 -7.61 -5.66
C ARG A 128 12.43 -8.55 -6.87
N PRO A 129 13.04 -8.17 -7.99
CA PRO A 129 13.13 -9.05 -9.14
C PRO A 129 14.08 -10.19 -8.84
N ASN A 130 13.72 -11.40 -9.28
CA ASN A 130 14.50 -12.63 -9.09
C ASN A 130 14.75 -13.04 -7.62
N THR A 131 13.91 -12.59 -6.68
CA THR A 131 13.89 -13.10 -5.30
C THR A 131 12.68 -13.99 -5.07
N ASP A 132 12.72 -14.85 -4.05
CA ASP A 132 11.54 -15.57 -3.57
C ASP A 132 10.93 -14.81 -2.38
N TRP A 133 9.66 -14.42 -2.51
CA TRP A 133 8.91 -13.69 -1.46
C TRP A 133 8.87 -14.43 -0.12
N ASN A 134 8.90 -15.77 -0.17
CA ASN A 134 8.73 -16.65 0.97
C ASN A 134 10.05 -17.24 1.48
N SER A 135 11.18 -16.90 0.87
CA SER A 135 12.52 -17.35 1.28
C SER A 135 13.13 -16.38 2.29
N SER A 136 14.44 -16.45 2.55
CA SER A 136 15.19 -15.45 3.31
C SER A 136 15.78 -14.33 2.44
N ASP A 137 15.37 -14.24 1.17
CA ASP A 137 15.86 -13.19 0.27
C ASP A 137 15.36 -11.83 0.75
N PRO A 138 16.22 -10.79 0.79
CA PRO A 138 15.76 -9.46 1.16
C PRO A 138 14.69 -8.94 0.21
N GLN A 139 13.68 -8.30 0.76
CA GLN A 139 12.59 -7.61 0.07
C GLN A 139 12.70 -6.10 0.29
N LEU A 140 11.76 -5.32 -0.27
CA LEU A 140 11.74 -3.87 -0.14
C LEU A 140 10.50 -3.43 0.65
N GLU A 141 10.72 -2.67 1.72
CA GLU A 141 9.69 -1.88 2.38
C GLU A 141 9.84 -0.41 1.99
N VAL A 142 8.74 0.18 1.51
CA VAL A 142 8.59 1.64 1.39
C VAL A 142 7.61 2.10 2.45
N GLY A 143 8.12 2.68 3.53
CA GLY A 143 7.34 3.22 4.64
C GLY A 143 7.03 4.71 4.45
N LEU A 144 5.77 5.06 4.66
CA LEU A 144 5.21 6.40 4.43
C LEU A 144 4.82 6.97 5.78
N LYS A 145 5.70 7.81 6.35
CA LYS A 145 5.64 8.32 7.70
C LYS A 145 4.57 9.41 7.83
N ILE A 146 3.61 9.18 8.72
CA ILE A 146 2.54 10.11 9.05
C ILE A 146 2.81 10.77 10.40
N PHE A 147 3.12 9.99 11.43
CA PHE A 147 3.67 10.50 12.69
C PHE A 147 5.00 9.80 12.94
N TRP A 148 6.07 10.54 13.17
CA TRP A 148 7.38 9.95 13.42
C TRP A 148 8.08 10.68 14.57
N LEU A 149 7.65 10.36 15.79
CA LEU A 149 8.00 11.11 16.99
C LEU A 149 9.15 10.46 17.73
N ARG A 150 10.20 11.22 18.02
CA ARG A 150 11.31 10.82 18.89
C ARG A 150 11.30 11.66 20.15
N ASN A 151 11.19 11.03 21.31
CA ASN A 151 11.11 11.73 22.59
C ASN A 151 10.06 12.85 22.61
N GLY A 152 8.92 12.65 21.93
CA GLY A 152 7.84 13.64 21.80
C GLY A 152 7.97 14.63 20.64
N GLU A 153 9.11 14.68 19.96
CA GLU A 153 9.35 15.65 18.89
C GLU A 153 9.28 15.00 17.50
N PRO A 154 8.56 15.60 16.54
CA PRO A 154 8.56 15.16 15.13
C PRO A 154 9.98 15.05 14.57
N GLN A 155 10.26 13.97 13.85
CA GLN A 155 11.52 13.81 13.11
C GLN A 155 11.22 13.68 11.62
N HIS A 156 11.61 14.71 10.88
CA HIS A 156 11.55 14.72 9.43
C HIS A 156 12.93 14.37 8.90
N ASN A 157 12.98 13.55 7.86
CA ASN A 157 14.06 13.25 6.93
C ASN A 157 13.83 11.83 6.38
N PRO A 158 14.04 11.59 5.07
CA PRO A 158 14.08 10.24 4.55
C PRO A 158 15.19 9.41 5.22
N VAL A 159 14.92 8.14 5.49
CA VAL A 159 15.90 7.21 6.06
C VAL A 159 15.92 5.93 5.24
N HIS A 160 17.12 5.43 4.96
CA HIS A 160 17.34 4.16 4.30
C HIS A 160 18.24 3.28 5.16
N PHE A 161 17.83 2.03 5.40
CA PHE A 161 18.61 1.08 6.17
C PHE A 161 18.25 -0.36 5.81
N PRO A 162 19.19 -1.31 5.94
CA PRO A 162 18.86 -2.73 5.96
C PRO A 162 18.20 -3.11 7.29
N GLY A 163 17.14 -3.90 7.25
CA GLY A 163 16.41 -4.37 8.41
C GLY A 163 17.19 -5.41 9.19
N ASP A 164 17.01 -5.42 10.51
CA ASP A 164 17.69 -6.35 11.40
C ASP A 164 17.24 -7.81 11.20
N LEU A 165 16.03 -8.01 10.66
CA LEU A 165 15.45 -9.31 10.33
C LEU A 165 15.32 -9.43 8.81
N GLY A 166 15.92 -10.47 8.22
CA GLY A 166 15.84 -10.73 6.77
C GLY A 166 16.75 -9.87 5.89
N ASN A 167 17.41 -8.84 6.45
CA ASN A 167 18.15 -7.81 5.71
C ASN A 167 17.29 -7.08 4.67
N ASP A 168 15.97 -7.01 4.90
CA ASP A 168 15.03 -6.28 4.05
C ASP A 168 15.48 -4.84 3.89
N TYR A 169 15.21 -4.24 2.74
CA TYR A 169 15.58 -2.87 2.45
C TYR A 169 14.45 -1.96 2.90
N HIS A 170 14.71 -1.08 3.86
CA HIS A 170 13.73 -0.11 4.34
C HIS A 170 14.04 1.25 3.73
N SER A 171 13.02 1.91 3.19
CA SER A 171 13.07 3.33 2.80
C SER A 171 11.86 4.05 3.38
N LEU A 172 12.11 4.95 4.32
CA LEU A 172 11.06 5.64 5.06
C LEU A 172 11.02 7.11 4.65
N PHE A 173 9.84 7.63 4.29
CA PHE A 173 9.67 8.99 3.77
C PHE A 173 8.59 9.76 4.51
N ASP A 174 8.78 11.06 4.70
CA ASP A 174 7.74 11.94 5.25
C ASP A 174 6.68 12.21 4.18
N VAL A 175 5.44 11.83 4.47
CA VAL A 175 4.26 12.13 3.62
C VAL A 175 3.33 13.15 4.24
N TYR A 176 3.57 13.46 5.51
CA TYR A 176 2.84 14.44 6.29
C TYR A 176 3.84 15.27 7.10
N ASN A 177 3.53 16.54 7.31
CA ASN A 177 4.30 17.42 8.18
C ASN A 177 3.55 17.52 9.50
N GLU A 178 3.73 16.53 10.37
CA GLU A 178 2.97 16.42 11.59
C GLU A 178 3.28 17.55 12.59
N SER A 179 2.23 18.03 13.25
CA SER A 179 2.36 18.86 14.44
C SER A 179 2.02 18.04 15.67
N ALA A 180 2.68 18.31 16.80
CA ALA A 180 2.23 17.82 18.10
C ALA A 180 0.76 18.20 18.40
N SER A 181 0.27 19.29 17.79
CA SER A 181 -1.13 19.72 17.91
C SER A 181 -2.14 18.85 17.13
N ASP A 182 -1.67 17.94 16.28
CA ASP A 182 -2.51 17.00 15.53
C ASP A 182 -2.82 15.72 16.33
N ILE A 183 -2.07 15.46 17.41
CA ILE A 183 -2.37 14.36 18.33
C ILE A 183 -3.77 14.55 18.93
N GLY A 184 -4.58 13.49 18.85
CA GLY A 184 -5.97 13.46 19.29
C GLY A 184 -6.97 13.95 18.24
N LYS A 185 -6.53 14.39 17.06
CA LYS A 185 -7.40 14.82 15.96
C LYS A 185 -7.43 13.78 14.85
N TRP A 186 -8.57 13.71 14.16
CA TRP A 186 -8.64 13.03 12.87
C TRP A 186 -7.89 13.86 11.84
N VAL A 187 -6.89 13.25 11.22
CA VAL A 187 -6.16 13.80 10.07
C VAL A 187 -6.48 12.96 8.85
N GLU A 188 -6.69 13.63 7.73
CA GLU A 188 -6.90 13.01 6.42
C GLU A 188 -5.77 13.46 5.51
N ILE A 189 -5.10 12.49 4.90
CA ILE A 189 -3.89 12.72 4.12
C ILE A 189 -4.07 12.02 2.77
N GLU A 190 -3.77 12.75 1.71
CA GLU A 190 -3.79 12.28 0.34
C GLU A 190 -2.44 12.59 -0.31
N PHE A 191 -1.79 11.58 -0.87
CA PHE A 191 -0.50 11.77 -1.54
C PHE A 191 -0.26 10.77 -2.67
N ASN A 192 0.63 11.18 -3.59
CA ASN A 192 1.12 10.35 -4.68
C ASN A 192 2.37 9.59 -4.24
N THR A 193 2.42 8.29 -4.47
CA THR A 193 3.55 7.46 -4.01
C THR A 193 4.76 7.53 -4.92
N GLN A 194 4.60 7.93 -6.18
CA GLN A 194 5.66 7.87 -7.20
C GLN A 194 6.99 8.50 -6.75
N PRO A 195 7.03 9.69 -6.13
CA PRO A 195 8.30 10.29 -5.70
C PRO A 195 9.03 9.43 -4.66
N TYR A 196 8.29 8.74 -3.77
CA TYR A 196 8.85 7.95 -2.68
C TYR A 196 9.31 6.57 -3.17
N THR A 197 8.47 5.89 -3.95
CA THR A 197 8.82 4.59 -4.53
C THR A 197 10.00 4.71 -5.50
N SER A 198 10.05 5.77 -6.32
CA SER A 198 11.16 6.01 -7.24
C SER A 198 12.48 6.23 -6.51
N GLN A 199 12.48 7.05 -5.44
CA GLN A 199 13.67 7.29 -4.63
C GLN A 199 14.15 6.01 -3.93
N ALA A 200 13.23 5.19 -3.40
CA ALA A 200 13.59 3.92 -2.80
C ALA A 200 14.22 2.96 -3.82
N LEU A 201 13.60 2.81 -4.98
CA LEU A 201 14.09 1.96 -6.08
C LEU A 201 15.48 2.43 -6.55
N GLU A 202 15.68 3.74 -6.73
CA GLU A 202 16.96 4.32 -7.11
C GLU A 202 18.04 4.07 -6.06
N HIS A 203 17.75 4.33 -4.78
CA HIS A 203 18.70 4.14 -3.68
C HIS A 203 19.22 2.70 -3.62
N TRP A 204 18.32 1.72 -3.71
CA TRP A 204 18.65 0.30 -3.63
C TRP A 204 19.03 -0.32 -4.98
N LYS A 205 19.06 0.46 -6.07
CA LYS A 205 19.36 0.03 -7.44
C LYS A 205 18.43 -1.10 -7.92
N ILE A 206 17.15 -0.97 -7.62
CA ILE A 206 16.09 -1.90 -8.03
C ILE A 206 15.36 -1.30 -9.23
N GLU A 207 15.29 -2.03 -10.34
CA GLU A 207 14.62 -1.54 -11.56
C GLU A 207 13.10 -1.51 -11.41
N PHE A 208 12.53 -2.57 -10.84
CA PHE A 208 11.11 -2.70 -10.53
C PHE A 208 10.91 -3.65 -9.35
N ALA A 209 9.76 -3.56 -8.68
CA ALA A 209 9.37 -4.47 -7.60
C ALA A 209 7.86 -4.79 -7.71
N THR A 210 7.41 -5.92 -7.19
CA THR A 210 5.97 -6.29 -7.20
C THR A 210 5.37 -6.00 -5.83
N LEU A 211 4.31 -5.21 -5.73
CA LEU A 211 3.62 -4.97 -4.45
C LEU A 211 2.85 -6.22 -4.01
N TRP A 212 3.07 -6.67 -2.78
CA TRP A 212 2.46 -7.88 -2.22
C TRP A 212 1.67 -7.63 -0.95
N ASN A 213 2.00 -6.58 -0.21
CA ASN A 213 1.34 -6.26 1.03
C ASN A 213 1.32 -4.75 1.29
N VAL A 214 0.23 -4.35 1.93
CA VAL A 214 0.00 -2.99 2.43
C VAL A 214 -0.39 -3.12 3.89
N GLU A 215 0.15 -2.24 4.72
CA GLU A 215 -0.23 -2.16 6.13
C GLU A 215 -0.34 -0.73 6.61
N VAL A 216 -1.23 -0.53 7.58
CA VAL A 216 -1.27 0.68 8.42
C VAL A 216 -0.83 0.25 9.81
N TYR A 217 0.18 0.91 10.36
CA TYR A 217 0.85 0.46 11.58
C TYR A 217 0.96 1.56 12.62
N LEU A 218 1.06 1.12 13.87
CA LEU A 218 1.52 1.86 15.02
C LEU A 218 2.66 1.07 15.65
N GLU A 219 3.83 1.69 15.77
CA GLU A 219 5.01 1.08 16.37
C GLU A 219 5.62 2.00 17.42
N THR A 220 6.16 1.42 18.47
CA THR A 220 6.82 2.18 19.53
C THR A 220 8.07 1.47 20.02
N LYS A 221 9.04 2.25 20.51
CA LYS A 221 10.18 1.80 21.31
C LYS A 221 10.24 2.66 22.55
N GLY A 222 10.06 2.08 23.74
CA GLY A 222 10.02 2.86 24.99
C GLY A 222 8.87 3.87 25.04
N GLY A 223 7.79 3.62 24.31
CA GLY A 223 6.64 4.52 24.16
C GLY A 223 5.31 3.79 24.30
N ALA A 224 4.22 4.53 24.21
CA ALA A 224 2.87 3.98 24.10
C ALA A 224 1.99 4.90 23.26
N GLY A 225 0.95 4.34 22.66
CA GLY A 225 -0.01 5.09 21.86
C GLY A 225 -1.23 4.27 21.48
N SER A 226 -2.23 4.96 20.92
CA SER A 226 -3.41 4.36 20.31
C SER A 226 -3.66 5.01 18.96
N LEU A 227 -3.92 4.21 17.94
CA LEU A 227 -4.24 4.66 16.60
C LEU A 227 -5.65 4.18 16.25
N GLU A 228 -6.46 5.10 15.76
CA GLU A 228 -7.70 4.79 15.07
C GLU A 228 -7.54 5.05 13.59
N VAL A 229 -8.00 4.14 12.74
CA VAL A 229 -8.01 4.27 11.28
C VAL A 229 -9.45 4.16 10.81
N ASP A 230 -9.94 5.21 10.14
CA ASP A 230 -11.29 5.27 9.58
C ASP A 230 -11.33 4.57 8.23
N TYR A 231 -10.40 4.94 7.35
CA TYR A 231 -10.24 4.26 6.08
C TYR A 231 -8.81 4.37 5.57
N VAL A 232 -8.48 3.45 4.67
CA VAL A 232 -7.29 3.50 3.82
C VAL A 232 -7.70 3.11 2.42
N GLN A 233 -7.34 3.93 1.44
CA GLN A 233 -7.62 3.72 0.03
C GLN A 233 -6.32 3.85 -0.74
N ILE A 234 -6.05 2.89 -1.62
CA ILE A 234 -4.90 2.92 -2.52
C ILE A 234 -5.39 2.72 -3.94
N CYS A 235 -5.30 3.74 -4.77
CA CYS A 235 -5.76 3.72 -6.16
C CYS A 235 -4.57 3.80 -7.10
N LEU A 236 -4.61 3.05 -8.20
CA LEU A 236 -3.62 3.22 -9.26
C LEU A 236 -4.01 4.45 -10.09
N ASP A 237 -3.08 5.39 -10.26
CA ASP A 237 -3.32 6.67 -10.98
C ASP A 237 -3.30 6.51 -12.52
N GLN A 238 -3.04 5.30 -13.00
CA GLN A 238 -3.11 4.92 -14.40
C GLN A 238 -4.07 3.74 -14.52
N PRO A 239 -4.94 3.69 -15.54
CA PRO A 239 -5.65 2.45 -15.84
C PRO A 239 -4.59 1.36 -16.04
N ILE A 240 -4.76 0.24 -15.32
CA ILE A 240 -3.99 -0.97 -15.61
C ILE A 240 -4.15 -1.19 -17.11
N PRO A 241 -3.07 -1.31 -17.90
CA PRO A 241 -3.18 -1.78 -19.27
C PRO A 241 -3.70 -3.20 -19.18
N GLU A 242 -5.01 -3.31 -19.14
CA GLU A 242 -5.73 -4.56 -19.15
C GLU A 242 -5.22 -5.26 -20.41
N PHE A 243 -4.45 -6.35 -20.25
CA PHE A 243 -3.93 -7.14 -21.38
C PHE A 243 -5.09 -7.60 -22.31
N THR A 244 -6.32 -7.53 -21.81
CA THR A 244 -7.60 -7.59 -22.52
C THR A 244 -7.75 -6.58 -23.65
N ASN A 245 -7.18 -5.38 -23.58
CA ASN A 245 -7.29 -4.38 -24.66
C ASN A 245 -6.51 -4.77 -25.92
N HIS A 246 -5.32 -5.37 -25.80
CA HIS A 246 -4.58 -5.80 -26.98
C HIS A 246 -5.24 -7.01 -27.65
N ALA A 247 -5.69 -7.99 -26.85
CA ALA A 247 -6.43 -9.15 -27.38
C ALA A 247 -7.77 -8.72 -28.00
N PHE A 248 -8.49 -7.79 -27.38
CA PHE A 248 -9.75 -7.26 -27.88
C PHE A 248 -9.56 -6.42 -29.15
N ILE A 249 -8.53 -5.58 -29.21
CA ILE A 249 -8.14 -4.84 -30.42
C ILE A 249 -7.77 -5.82 -31.55
N LEU A 250 -7.02 -6.87 -31.26
CA LEU A 250 -6.67 -7.90 -32.24
C LEU A 250 -7.90 -8.68 -32.73
N VAL A 251 -8.83 -9.02 -31.83
CA VAL A 251 -10.11 -9.66 -32.20
C VAL A 251 -10.98 -8.73 -33.04
N LEU A 252 -11.06 -7.44 -32.69
CA LEU A 252 -11.78 -6.43 -33.48
C LEU A 252 -11.18 -6.23 -34.87
N LEU A 253 -9.84 -6.16 -34.97
CA LEU A 253 -9.13 -6.09 -36.24
C LEU A 253 -9.36 -7.35 -37.08
N ALA A 254 -9.34 -8.53 -36.46
CA ALA A 254 -9.63 -9.79 -37.15
C ALA A 254 -11.08 -9.82 -37.67
N VAL A 255 -12.06 -9.44 -36.85
CA VAL A 255 -13.48 -9.41 -37.24
C VAL A 255 -13.73 -8.38 -38.34
N SER A 256 -13.14 -7.19 -38.27
CA SER A 256 -13.29 -6.16 -39.31
C SER A 256 -12.67 -6.61 -40.64
N THR A 257 -11.52 -7.29 -40.59
CA THR A 257 -10.87 -7.86 -41.77
C THR A 257 -11.75 -8.91 -42.43
N ILE A 258 -12.33 -9.83 -41.65
CA ILE A 258 -13.25 -10.87 -42.14
C ILE A 258 -14.50 -10.27 -42.77
N LEU A 259 -15.11 -9.26 -42.13
CA LEU A 259 -16.29 -8.55 -42.65
C LEU A 259 -15.98 -7.84 -43.97
N THR A 260 -14.85 -7.15 -44.04
CA THR A 260 -14.39 -6.46 -45.27
C THR A 260 -14.18 -7.46 -46.39
N PHE A 261 -13.53 -8.59 -46.11
CA PHE A 261 -13.31 -9.65 -47.09
C PHE A 261 -14.63 -10.27 -47.59
N LYS A 262 -15.60 -10.52 -46.69
CA LYS A 262 -16.95 -10.99 -47.07
C LYS A 262 -17.71 -9.99 -47.93
N LEU A 263 -17.59 -8.69 -47.65
CA LEU A 263 -18.22 -7.64 -48.45
C LEU A 263 -17.60 -7.54 -49.84
N MET A 264 -16.27 -7.66 -49.97
CA MET A 264 -15.58 -7.70 -51.27
C MET A 264 -15.92 -8.96 -52.08
N MET A 265 -16.18 -10.08 -51.41
CA MET A 265 -16.50 -11.36 -52.05
C MET A 265 -17.97 -11.50 -52.46
N ARG A 266 -18.87 -10.59 -52.05
CA ARG A 266 -20.24 -10.54 -52.58
C ARG A 266 -20.18 -10.05 -54.03
N ARG A 267 -20.15 -11.00 -54.96
CA ARG A 267 -20.34 -10.71 -56.39
C ARG A 267 -21.67 -9.99 -56.59
N PRO A 268 -21.74 -8.96 -57.44
CA PRO A 268 -23.01 -8.37 -57.82
C PRO A 268 -23.86 -9.47 -58.45
N GLU A 269 -25.00 -9.77 -57.83
CA GLU A 269 -26.03 -10.58 -58.46
C GLU A 269 -26.41 -9.86 -59.75
N LYS A 270 -26.21 -10.54 -60.88
CA LYS A 270 -26.66 -10.02 -62.16
C LYS A 270 -28.19 -9.89 -62.06
N GLN A 271 -28.68 -8.66 -62.02
CA GLN A 271 -30.10 -8.39 -62.20
C GLN A 271 -30.46 -8.86 -63.60
N SER A 272 -31.17 -9.98 -63.67
CA SER A 272 -31.77 -10.54 -64.88
C SER A 272 -33.10 -9.86 -65.16
#